data_AF-A0A8K0VCH7-F1
#
_entry.id   AF-A0A8K0VCH7-F1
#
_cell.length_a   1.000
_cell.length_b   1.000
_cell.length_c   1.000
_cell.angle_alpha   90.00
_cell.angle_beta   90.00
_cell.angle_gamma   90.00
#
_symmetry.space_group_name_H-M   'P 1'
#
loop_
_entity.id
_entity.type
_entity.pdbx_description
1 polymer ?
#
loop_
_entity_poly.entity_id
_entity_poly.type
_entity_poly.pdbx_seq_one_letter_code
_entity_poly.pdbx_strand_id
1 'polypeptide(L)'
;MLTLTCPCCGVTAEETELAPGYEAHLKRFGPGSTDAEFESYMFARKNPKGVHFERWRHAYGCGKWFLAARCTATLEVFGTYPAQTTEPPAAILDAIRARRPDWKA
;
A
#
# COMPACT_ATOMS: atom_id res chain seq x y z
N MET A 1 -12.39 -1.94 -13.55
CA MET A 1 -12.31 -1.57 -12.13
C MET A 1 -11.11 -2.30 -11.52
N LEU A 2 -10.47 -1.75 -10.50
CA LEU A 2 -9.22 -2.29 -9.97
C LEU A 2 -9.43 -3.72 -9.41
N THR A 3 -8.46 -4.62 -9.60
CA THR A 3 -8.48 -5.96 -9.02
C THR A 3 -7.25 -6.20 -8.17
N LEU A 4 -7.43 -6.72 -6.95
CA LEU A 4 -6.34 -7.01 -6.02
C LEU A 4 -6.51 -8.40 -5.42
N THR A 5 -5.44 -9.19 -5.42
CA THR A 5 -5.43 -10.50 -4.75
C THR A 5 -5.12 -10.31 -3.27
N CYS A 6 -6.02 -10.71 -2.39
CA CYS A 6 -5.79 -10.61 -0.95
C CYS A 6 -4.79 -11.69 -0.50
N PRO A 7 -3.59 -11.34 0.00
CA PRO A 7 -2.59 -12.32 0.43
C PRO A 7 -3.02 -13.09 1.68
N CYS A 8 -4.05 -12.61 2.39
CA CYS A 8 -4.51 -13.24 3.62
C CYS A 8 -5.52 -14.38 3.39
N CYS A 9 -6.25 -14.38 2.27
CA CYS A 9 -7.26 -15.40 1.95
C CYS A 9 -7.18 -15.95 0.53
N GLY A 10 -6.27 -15.43 -0.32
CA GLY A 10 -6.06 -15.88 -1.70
C GLY A 10 -7.10 -15.42 -2.71
N VAL A 11 -8.20 -14.79 -2.27
CA VAL A 11 -9.26 -14.30 -3.16
C VAL A 11 -8.78 -13.08 -3.94
N THR A 12 -8.97 -13.11 -5.25
CA THR A 12 -8.87 -11.92 -6.11
C THR A 12 -10.19 -11.18 -6.05
N ALA A 13 -10.15 -10.01 -5.44
CA ALA A 13 -11.32 -9.16 -5.20
C ALA A 13 -11.34 -7.98 -6.15
N GLU A 14 -12.54 -7.55 -6.49
CA GLU A 14 -12.78 -6.31 -7.22
C GLU A 14 -12.76 -5.11 -6.25
N GLU A 15 -12.43 -3.91 -6.72
CA GLU A 15 -12.28 -2.67 -5.95
C GLU A 15 -13.45 -2.40 -4.99
N THR A 16 -14.69 -2.69 -5.40
CA THR A 16 -15.87 -2.42 -4.56
C THR A 16 -15.98 -3.34 -3.33
N GLU A 17 -15.24 -4.45 -3.30
CA GLU A 17 -15.14 -5.35 -2.15
C GLU A 17 -14.07 -4.91 -1.14
N LEU A 18 -13.29 -3.88 -1.50
CA LEU A 18 -12.12 -3.43 -0.78
C LEU A 18 -12.32 -2.01 -0.24
N ALA A 19 -11.68 -1.72 0.89
CA ALA A 19 -11.61 -0.38 1.44
C ALA A 19 -10.16 0.15 1.37
N PRO A 20 -9.93 1.34 0.77
CA PRO A 20 -8.60 1.94 0.72
C PRO A 20 -8.15 2.44 2.09
N GLY A 21 -6.86 2.26 2.40
CA GLY A 21 -6.20 2.71 3.64
C GLY A 21 -5.07 3.71 3.43
N TYR A 22 -4.94 4.25 2.21
CA TYR A 22 -3.92 5.24 1.82
C TYR A 22 -2.48 4.71 1.99
N GLU A 23 -1.50 5.60 2.13
CA GLU A 23 -0.07 5.30 2.24
C GLU A 23 0.23 4.13 3.21
N ALA A 24 1.03 3.18 2.75
CA ALA A 24 1.61 2.09 3.54
C ALA A 24 2.90 2.51 4.25
N HIS A 25 3.38 1.66 5.16
CA HIS A 25 4.68 1.84 5.83
C HIS A 25 4.79 3.12 6.68
N LEU A 26 3.66 3.70 7.07
CA LEU A 26 3.62 4.85 7.97
C LEU A 26 3.90 4.43 9.41
N LYS A 27 4.96 4.96 10.01
CA LYS A 27 5.25 4.78 11.43
C LYS A 27 4.22 5.55 12.28
N ARG A 28 3.66 4.89 13.29
CA ARG A 28 2.79 5.54 14.27
C ARG A 28 3.62 6.32 15.30
N PHE A 29 3.24 7.58 15.51
CA PHE A 29 3.73 8.41 16.61
C PHE A 29 2.62 8.58 17.67
N GLY A 30 3.01 8.71 18.93
CA GLY A 30 2.10 8.64 20.07
C GLY A 30 2.74 9.26 21.32
N PRO A 31 2.27 8.95 22.53
CA PRO A 31 2.82 9.55 23.75
C PRO A 31 4.35 9.45 23.80
N GLY A 32 5.02 10.60 23.98
CA GLY A 32 6.48 10.71 24.00
C GLY A 32 7.13 11.18 22.69
N SER A 33 6.38 11.33 21.59
CA SER A 33 6.88 12.04 20.41
C SER A 33 6.82 13.55 20.56
N THR A 34 7.63 14.26 19.78
CA THR A 34 7.55 15.72 19.65
C THR A 34 6.25 16.16 18.96
N ASP A 35 5.85 17.41 19.15
CA ASP A 35 4.67 17.98 18.47
C ASP A 35 4.79 17.89 16.94
N ALA A 36 5.99 18.15 16.39
CA ALA A 36 6.25 18.08 14.95
C ALA A 36 6.12 16.66 14.40
N GLU A 37 6.63 15.65 15.11
CA GLU A 37 6.47 14.24 14.71
C GLU A 37 5.00 13.81 14.77
N PHE A 38 4.27 14.24 15.79
CA PHE A 38 2.87 13.90 15.95
C PHE A 38 1.99 14.58 14.89
N GLU A 39 2.22 15.86 14.62
CA GLU A 39 1.57 16.63 13.56
C GLU A 39 1.79 16.00 12.18
N SER A 40 3.06 15.69 11.85
CA SER A 40 3.39 14.98 10.61
C SER A 40 2.71 13.62 10.54
N TYR A 41 2.65 12.84 11.62
CA TYR A 41 1.94 11.56 11.65
C TYR A 41 0.43 11.71 11.44
N MET A 42 -0.17 12.76 11.99
CA MET A 42 -1.60 13.01 11.87
C MET A 42 -1.99 13.44 10.47
N PHE A 43 -1.20 14.29 9.82
CA PHE A 43 -1.65 15.02 8.62
C PHE A 43 -0.79 14.78 7.36
N ALA A 44 0.51 14.51 7.49
CA ALA A 44 1.38 14.39 6.32
C ALA A 44 1.34 12.97 5.74
N ARG A 45 1.08 12.85 4.44
CA ARG A 45 1.14 11.60 3.69
C ARG A 45 1.90 11.78 2.39
N LYS A 46 2.62 10.75 1.94
CA LYS A 46 3.12 10.72 0.57
C LYS A 46 1.95 10.61 -0.40
N ASN A 47 1.99 11.41 -1.47
CA ASN A 47 1.02 11.36 -2.56
C ASN A 47 1.71 11.38 -3.93
N PRO A 48 2.49 10.33 -4.27
CA PRO A 48 3.24 10.30 -5.51
C PRO A 48 2.32 10.10 -6.72
N LYS A 49 2.61 10.83 -7.81
CA LYS A 49 2.09 10.50 -9.14
C LYS A 49 2.98 9.40 -9.74
N GLY A 50 2.52 8.16 -9.73
CA GLY A 50 3.30 7.01 -10.16
C GLY A 50 3.19 5.86 -9.17
N VAL A 51 4.27 5.10 -8.99
CA VAL A 51 4.29 3.97 -8.05
C VAL A 51 4.03 4.46 -6.63
N HIS A 52 3.08 3.82 -5.97
CA HIS A 52 2.70 4.11 -4.59
C HIS A 52 2.49 2.79 -3.84
N PHE A 53 2.91 2.78 -2.57
CA PHE A 53 2.67 1.67 -1.65
C PHE A 53 1.50 2.03 -0.74
N GLU A 54 0.47 1.20 -0.76
CA GLU A 54 -0.82 1.53 -0.15
C GLU A 54 -1.34 0.40 0.72
N ARG A 55 -2.19 0.73 1.69
CA ARG A 55 -2.96 -0.20 2.50
C ARG A 55 -4.32 -0.44 1.88
N TRP A 56 -4.78 -1.67 1.95
CA TRP A 56 -6.11 -2.08 1.53
C TRP A 56 -6.69 -3.06 2.55
N ARG A 57 -7.99 -2.95 2.81
CA ARG A 57 -8.73 -3.89 3.65
C ARG A 57 -9.70 -4.67 2.78
N HIS A 58 -9.71 -5.99 2.91
CA HIS A 58 -10.71 -6.83 2.23
C HIS A 58 -12.05 -6.75 2.98
N ALA A 59 -12.75 -5.63 2.80
CA ALA A 59 -13.90 -5.22 3.62
C ALA A 59 -15.09 -6.17 3.49
N TYR A 60 -15.36 -6.70 2.31
CA TYR A 60 -16.44 -7.66 2.05
C TYR A 60 -15.95 -9.11 1.93
N GLY A 61 -14.76 -9.39 2.48
CA GLY A 61 -14.19 -10.73 2.56
C GLY A 61 -13.60 -11.01 3.93
N CYS A 62 -12.31 -11.36 3.98
CA CYS A 62 -11.66 -11.79 5.23
C CYS A 62 -11.48 -10.68 6.29
N GLY A 63 -11.80 -9.42 6.00
CA GLY A 63 -11.74 -8.29 6.92
C GLY A 63 -10.32 -7.82 7.30
N LYS A 64 -9.27 -8.50 6.80
CA LYS A 64 -7.87 -8.23 7.10
C LYS A 64 -7.31 -7.10 6.23
N TRP A 65 -6.29 -6.44 6.77
CA TRP A 65 -5.47 -5.46 6.06
C TRP A 65 -4.31 -6.15 5.33
N PHE A 66 -4.00 -5.65 4.14
CA PHE A 66 -2.83 -6.00 3.35
C PHE A 66 -2.29 -4.76 2.63
N LEU A 67 -1.13 -4.90 1.98
CA LEU A 67 -0.47 -3.84 1.26
C LEU A 67 -0.48 -4.12 -0.24
N ALA A 68 -0.51 -3.06 -1.04
CA ALA A 68 -0.44 -3.14 -2.49
C ALA A 68 0.60 -2.14 -3.02
N ALA A 69 1.30 -2.52 -4.09
CA ALA A 69 2.07 -1.60 -4.90
C ALA A 69 1.33 -1.35 -6.21
N ARG A 70 0.95 -0.09 -6.47
CA ARG A 70 0.24 0.27 -7.70
C ARG A 70 0.73 1.60 -8.28
N CYS A 71 0.52 1.80 -9.57
CA CYS A 71 0.72 3.08 -10.21
C CYS A 71 -0.56 3.92 -10.09
N THR A 72 -0.50 5.04 -9.36
CA THR A 72 -1.65 5.95 -9.17
C THR A 72 -2.09 6.65 -10.46
N ALA A 73 -1.21 6.73 -11.46
CA ALA A 73 -1.51 7.35 -12.75
C ALA A 73 -2.12 6.39 -13.79
N THR A 74 -1.83 5.08 -13.70
CA THR A 74 -2.26 4.08 -14.71
C THR A 74 -3.11 2.95 -14.15
N LEU A 75 -3.27 2.90 -12.82
CA LEU A 75 -3.93 1.82 -12.07
C LEU A 75 -3.26 0.44 -12.23
N GLU A 76 -2.06 0.36 -12.80
CA GLU A 76 -1.30 -0.89 -12.89
C GLU A 76 -0.92 -1.38 -11.50
N VAL A 77 -1.20 -2.65 -11.21
CA VAL A 77 -0.86 -3.30 -9.93
C VAL A 77 0.40 -4.13 -10.14
N PHE A 78 1.42 -3.86 -9.33
CA PHE A 78 2.67 -4.64 -9.32
C PHE A 78 2.61 -5.83 -8.37
N GLY A 79 1.68 -5.79 -7.40
CA GLY A 79 1.35 -6.93 -6.55
C GLY A 79 0.84 -6.50 -5.19
N THR A 80 0.45 -7.49 -4.39
CA THR A 80 -0.03 -7.35 -3.02
C THR A 80 0.81 -8.20 -2.08
N TYR A 81 0.87 -7.79 -0.81
CA TYR A 81 1.71 -8.46 0.19
C TYR A 81 1.18 -8.23 1.62
N PRO A 82 1.58 -9.06 2.61
CA PRO A 82 1.06 -8.98 3.97
C PRO A 82 1.29 -7.62 4.63
N ALA A 83 0.37 -7.23 5.53
CA ALA A 83 0.50 -5.98 6.29
C ALA A 83 1.62 -5.99 7.33
N GLN A 84 2.09 -7.17 7.74
CA GLN A 84 3.18 -7.34 8.70
C GLN A 84 4.58 -7.21 8.06
N THR A 85 4.69 -6.60 6.89
CA THR A 85 5.97 -6.35 6.22
C THR A 85 6.39 -4.90 6.44
N THR A 86 7.61 -4.70 6.95
CA THR A 86 8.16 -3.36 7.25
C THR A 86 8.68 -2.63 6.01
N GLU A 87 8.99 -3.36 4.94
CA GLU A 87 9.50 -2.85 3.67
C GLU A 87 8.87 -3.62 2.50
N PRO A 88 8.76 -3.05 1.28
CA PRO A 88 8.25 -3.77 0.14
C PRO A 88 9.08 -5.04 -0.18
N PRO A 89 8.46 -6.21 -0.41
CA PRO A 89 9.18 -7.43 -0.77
C PRO A 89 10.00 -7.27 -2.05
N ALA A 90 11.15 -7.98 -2.15
CA ALA A 90 12.02 -7.93 -3.33
C ALA A 90 11.28 -8.21 -4.64
N ALA A 91 10.40 -9.23 -4.66
CA ALA A 91 9.59 -9.57 -5.84
C ALA A 91 8.69 -8.40 -6.30
N ILE A 92 8.18 -7.58 -5.38
CA ILE A 92 7.39 -6.39 -5.70
C ILE A 92 8.30 -5.30 -6.30
N LEU A 93 9.46 -5.07 -5.71
CA LEU A 93 10.44 -4.10 -6.23
C LEU A 93 10.93 -4.48 -7.63
N ASP A 94 11.16 -5.77 -7.88
CA ASP A 94 11.59 -6.28 -9.18
C ASP A 94 10.47 -6.15 -10.22
N ALA A 95 9.22 -6.45 -9.84
CA ALA A 95 8.05 -6.23 -10.71
C ALA A 95 7.88 -4.76 -11.09
N ILE A 96 8.11 -3.83 -10.14
CA ILE A 96 8.09 -2.39 -10.42
C ILE A 96 9.21 -2.03 -11.39
N ARG A 97 10.47 -2.41 -11.11
CA ARG A 97 11.64 -2.07 -11.95
C ARG A 97 11.56 -2.63 -13.35
N ALA A 98 11.02 -3.84 -13.51
CA ALA A 98 10.78 -4.45 -14.82
C ALA A 98 9.81 -3.63 -15.68
N ARG A 99 8.83 -2.97 -15.04
CA ARG A 99 7.80 -2.16 -15.72
C ARG A 99 8.14 -0.66 -15.78
N ARG A 100 8.99 -0.18 -14.89
CA ARG A 100 9.41 1.21 -14.71
C ARG A 100 10.91 1.25 -14.39
N PRO A 101 11.80 1.06 -15.38
CA PRO A 101 13.25 1.00 -15.14
C PRO A 101 13.83 2.26 -14.50
N ASP A 102 13.24 3.43 -14.79
CA ASP A 102 13.67 4.72 -14.26
C ASP A 102 13.13 5.03 -12.85
N TRP A 103 12.28 4.15 -12.29
CA TRP A 103 11.70 4.37 -10.98
C TRP A 103 12.74 4.18 -9.86
N LYS A 104 12.69 5.08 -8.89
CA LYS A 104 13.49 5.04 -7.66
C LYS A 104 12.54 5.08 -6.46
N ALA A 105 12.83 4.25 -5.46
CA ALA A 105 12.03 4.09 -4.23
C ALA A 105 12.12 5.31 -3.32
#